data_AF-A0A7R8CSF3-F1
#
_entry.id   AF-A0A7R8CSF3-F1
#
_cell.length_a   1.000
_cell.length_b   1.000
_cell.length_c   1.000
_cell.angle_alpha   90.00
_cell.angle_beta   90.00
_cell.angle_gamma   90.00
#
_symmetry.space_group_name_H-M   'P 1'
#
loop_
_entity.id
_entity.type
_entity.pdbx_description
1 polymer ?
#
loop_
_entity_poly.entity_id
_entity_poly.type
_entity_poly.pdbx_seq_one_letter_code
_entity_poly.pdbx_strand_id
1 'polypeptide(L)'
;MVIGWMELHRGEYPDFDLASIQSRYYCSGKSRDPPKGKKEKAIQEEIEDAEIQKKIQDAVNPVTGEIGGPKGPEPTLTSQTHLGTPRQNASHRLHSNALSPHQNLQIFGKCNNPNGHGHNYVMEVTVSGPPDPITGMTMNLSDLKDLISHHVLEVLDHKNIDKDVPYFSLTNKTSTSENMAIFIWESLFPHLNEGFARLYEVKLWETEKNIVVYRG
;
A
#
# COMPACT_ATOMS: atom_id res chain seq x y z
N MET A 1 4.45 -40.39 -33.14
CA MET A 1 5.27 -40.25 -31.92
C MET A 1 4.56 -39.20 -31.07
N VAL A 2 3.65 -39.64 -30.18
CA VAL A 2 3.68 -39.45 -28.69
C VAL A 2 3.91 -37.97 -28.32
N ILE A 3 3.12 -37.19 -27.56
CA ILE A 3 2.08 -37.32 -26.50
C ILE A 3 1.46 -35.87 -26.45
N GLY A 4 0.18 -35.55 -26.29
CA GLY A 4 -0.82 -36.00 -25.32
C GLY A 4 -0.75 -35.19 -24.00
N TRP A 5 -1.50 -34.09 -23.88
CA TRP A 5 -1.81 -33.37 -22.62
C TRP A 5 -3.26 -32.85 -22.77
N MET A 6 -4.32 -33.56 -22.34
CA MET A 6 -4.85 -33.80 -20.99
C MET A 6 -5.15 -32.53 -20.17
N GLU A 7 -6.44 -32.20 -20.14
CA GLU A 7 -7.18 -31.54 -19.04
C GLU A 7 -7.01 -32.29 -17.69
N LEU A 8 -7.58 -31.69 -16.63
CA LEU A 8 -7.70 -32.07 -15.21
C LEU A 8 -6.73 -31.24 -14.31
N HIS A 9 -7.10 -30.63 -13.18
CA HIS A 9 -8.31 -30.63 -12.35
C HIS A 9 -8.36 -29.36 -11.48
N ARG A 10 -9.58 -29.00 -11.02
CA ARG A 10 -9.84 -28.08 -9.90
C ARG A 10 -9.17 -28.61 -8.62
N GLY A 11 -8.47 -27.75 -7.90
CA GLY A 11 -7.98 -28.02 -6.54
C GLY A 11 -8.83 -27.26 -5.53
N GLU A 12 -9.52 -28.01 -4.68
CA GLU A 12 -10.29 -27.58 -3.52
C GLU A 12 -9.37 -27.31 -2.32
N TYR A 13 -9.69 -26.29 -1.52
CA TYR A 13 -9.06 -26.03 -0.22
C TYR A 13 -9.75 -26.86 0.86
N PRO A 14 -9.04 -27.50 1.81
CA PRO A 14 -9.68 -28.29 2.86
C PRO A 14 -10.18 -27.44 4.04
N ASP A 15 -11.44 -27.69 4.40
CA ASP A 15 -12.10 -27.34 5.67
C ASP A 15 -11.41 -27.98 6.88
N PHE A 16 -11.28 -27.23 7.97
CA PHE A 16 -10.88 -27.74 9.29
C PHE A 16 -12.12 -28.00 10.16
N ASP A 17 -12.38 -29.28 10.44
CA ASP A 17 -13.48 -29.80 11.27
C ASP A 17 -13.01 -30.08 12.72
N LEU A 18 -13.70 -29.48 13.70
CA LEU A 18 -13.43 -29.52 15.15
C LEU A 18 -14.11 -30.70 15.88
N ALA A 19 -14.34 -31.83 15.21
CA ALA A 19 -15.02 -32.99 15.78
C ALA A 19 -14.17 -34.27 15.79
N SER A 20 -13.06 -34.27 16.53
CA SER A 20 -12.47 -35.48 17.11
C SER A 20 -12.00 -35.10 18.53
N ILE A 21 -12.48 -35.66 19.64
CA ILE A 21 -12.48 -37.07 20.04
C ILE A 21 -13.58 -37.27 21.10
N GLN A 22 -14.30 -38.39 20.97
CA GLN A 22 -15.39 -38.83 21.83
C GLN A 22 -14.96 -39.24 23.26
N SER A 23 -15.81 -38.86 24.22
CA SER A 23 -16.45 -39.68 25.26
C SER A 23 -15.63 -40.51 26.26
N ARG A 24 -16.03 -40.31 27.53
CA ARG A 24 -16.19 -41.29 28.62
C ARG A 24 -14.93 -41.94 29.20
N TYR A 25 -14.60 -41.59 30.44
CA TYR A 25 -14.41 -42.57 31.51
C TYR A 25 -14.79 -42.01 32.89
N TYR A 26 -15.05 -42.94 33.78
CA TYR A 26 -15.81 -42.90 35.03
C TYR A 26 -15.18 -42.13 36.19
N CYS A 27 -16.05 -41.79 37.14
CA CYS A 27 -15.79 -41.30 38.49
C CYS A 27 -15.31 -42.42 39.44
N SER A 28 -14.32 -42.13 40.29
CA SER A 28 -14.09 -42.66 41.65
C SER A 28 -13.12 -41.68 42.34
N GLY A 29 -13.31 -41.10 43.52
CA GLY A 29 -13.74 -41.66 44.80
C GLY A 29 -12.72 -41.25 45.89
N LYS A 30 -12.94 -40.08 46.52
CA LYS A 30 -12.52 -39.58 47.86
C LYS A 30 -11.04 -39.68 48.36
N SER A 31 -10.47 -38.52 48.71
CA SER A 31 -10.07 -38.18 50.11
C SER A 31 -10.10 -36.65 50.29
N ARG A 32 -10.57 -36.18 51.46
CA ARG A 32 -10.67 -34.75 51.80
C ARG A 32 -9.41 -34.33 52.55
N ASP A 33 -8.58 -33.49 51.93
CA ASP A 33 -7.63 -32.63 52.63
C ASP A 33 -8.31 -31.28 52.98
N PRO A 34 -7.96 -30.63 54.11
CA PRO A 34 -8.50 -29.31 54.44
C PRO A 34 -8.07 -28.27 53.37
N PRO A 35 -8.94 -27.31 53.02
CA PRO A 35 -8.72 -26.47 51.84
C PRO A 35 -7.51 -25.54 52.03
N LYS A 36 -6.38 -25.88 51.41
CA LYS A 36 -5.17 -25.04 51.31
C LYS A 36 -5.40 -23.74 50.50
N GLY A 37 -6.52 -23.62 49.78
CA GLY A 37 -6.75 -22.52 48.83
C GLY A 37 -7.23 -21.19 49.40
N LYS A 38 -7.65 -21.09 50.68
CA LYS A 38 -8.18 -19.79 51.19
C LYS A 38 -7.09 -18.76 51.50
N LYS A 39 -5.92 -19.19 51.98
CA LYS A 39 -4.78 -18.28 52.23
C LYS A 39 -4.08 -17.89 50.95
N GLU A 40 -3.86 -18.83 50.03
CA GLU A 40 -3.25 -18.53 48.72
C GLU A 40 -4.12 -17.61 47.89
N LYS A 41 -5.45 -17.79 47.91
CA LYS A 41 -6.37 -16.90 47.21
C LYS A 41 -6.41 -15.49 47.81
N ALA A 42 -6.39 -15.37 49.14
CA ALA A 42 -6.34 -14.06 49.81
C ALA A 42 -5.01 -13.32 49.52
N ILE A 43 -3.89 -14.05 49.46
CA ILE A 43 -2.59 -13.48 49.09
C ILE A 43 -2.58 -13.04 47.63
N GLN A 44 -3.20 -13.82 46.72
CA GLN A 44 -3.33 -13.44 45.31
C GLN A 44 -4.24 -12.21 45.13
N GLU A 45 -5.37 -12.14 45.83
CA GLU A 45 -6.27 -10.98 45.81
C GLU A 45 -5.56 -9.72 46.37
N GLU A 46 -4.77 -9.83 47.45
CA GLU A 46 -3.97 -8.71 47.98
C GLU A 46 -2.86 -8.25 47.03
N ILE A 47 -2.21 -9.17 46.30
CA ILE A 47 -1.19 -8.83 45.30
C ILE A 47 -1.82 -8.12 44.10
N GLU A 48 -2.98 -8.61 43.64
CA GLU A 48 -3.71 -8.02 42.52
C GLU A 48 -4.23 -6.62 42.86
N ASP A 49 -4.75 -6.42 44.07
CA ASP A 49 -5.13 -5.11 44.58
C ASP A 49 -3.92 -4.16 44.68
N ALA A 50 -2.76 -4.63 45.17
CA ALA A 50 -1.55 -3.82 45.26
C ALA A 50 -1.01 -3.40 43.87
N GLU A 51 -1.09 -4.28 42.87
CA GLU A 51 -0.72 -3.96 41.48
C GLU A 51 -1.68 -2.96 40.84
N ILE A 52 -2.97 -3.05 41.14
CA ILE A 52 -3.98 -2.08 40.68
C ILE A 52 -3.71 -0.71 41.32
N GLN A 53 -3.44 -0.66 42.64
CA GLN A 53 -3.11 0.59 43.32
C GLN A 53 -1.83 1.22 42.77
N LYS A 54 -0.81 0.41 42.43
CA LYS A 54 0.41 0.91 41.80
C LYS A 54 0.17 1.49 40.40
N LYS A 55 -0.64 0.82 39.57
CA LYS A 55 -1.02 1.33 38.24
C LYS A 55 -1.81 2.63 38.32
N ILE A 56 -2.66 2.79 39.35
CA ILE A 56 -3.38 4.05 39.60
C ILE A 56 -2.40 5.14 40.03
N GLN A 57 -1.48 4.85 40.96
CA GLN A 57 -0.47 5.80 41.42
C GLN A 57 0.44 6.29 40.28
N ASP A 58 0.85 5.38 39.39
CA ASP A 58 1.69 5.68 38.22
C ASP A 58 0.93 6.46 37.12
N ALA A 59 -0.40 6.40 37.10
CA ALA A 59 -1.26 7.12 36.16
C ALA A 59 -1.68 8.52 36.63
N VAL A 60 -1.37 8.88 37.88
CA VAL A 60 -1.67 10.19 38.46
C VAL A 60 -0.46 11.11 38.29
N ASN A 61 -0.67 12.26 37.66
CA ASN A 61 0.36 13.28 37.54
C ASN A 61 0.71 13.84 38.94
N PRO A 62 1.99 13.77 39.40
CA PRO A 62 2.36 14.15 40.76
C PRO A 62 2.26 15.66 41.04
N VAL A 63 2.05 16.49 40.02
CA VAL A 63 1.91 17.95 40.15
C VAL A 63 0.44 18.39 40.14
N THR A 64 -0.42 17.72 39.36
CA THR A 64 -1.81 18.15 39.15
C THR A 64 -2.86 17.24 39.80
N GLY A 65 -2.50 16.02 40.20
CA GLY A 65 -3.43 15.06 40.81
C GLY A 65 -4.45 14.47 39.83
N GLU A 66 -4.33 14.76 38.53
CA GLU A 66 -5.26 14.28 37.51
C GLU A 66 -4.86 12.87 37.02
N ILE A 67 -5.86 12.00 36.89
CA ILE A 67 -5.76 10.70 36.21
C ILE A 67 -5.62 10.96 34.71
N GLY A 68 -4.44 10.72 34.16
CA GLY A 68 -4.20 10.85 32.72
C GLY A 68 -5.06 9.83 31.98
N GLY A 69 -6.15 10.27 31.34
CA GLY A 69 -6.86 9.46 30.35
C GLY A 69 -5.90 8.98 29.26
N PRO A 70 -6.24 7.92 28.50
CA PRO A 70 -5.40 7.49 27.39
C PRO A 70 -5.13 8.69 26.50
N LYS A 71 -3.87 9.13 26.43
CA LYS A 71 -3.46 10.14 25.46
C LYS A 71 -3.90 9.60 24.11
N GLY A 72 -4.84 10.28 23.45
CA GLY A 72 -5.12 10.02 22.05
C GLY A 72 -3.80 10.02 21.27
N PRO A 73 -3.69 9.30 20.14
CA PRO A 73 -2.45 9.26 19.39
C PRO A 73 -1.98 10.70 19.17
N GLU A 74 -0.77 11.03 19.63
CA GLU A 74 -0.23 12.35 19.39
C GLU A 74 -0.26 12.63 17.88
N PRO A 75 -0.61 13.86 17.45
CA PRO A 75 -0.62 14.20 16.04
C PRO A 75 0.76 13.89 15.48
N THR A 76 0.85 12.82 14.69
CA THR A 76 2.12 12.41 14.10
C THR A 76 2.46 13.47 13.06
N LEU A 77 3.50 14.27 13.31
CA LEU A 77 3.95 15.31 12.40
C LEU A 77 4.31 14.63 11.06
N THR A 78 3.48 14.81 10.03
CA THR A 78 3.76 14.28 8.69
C THR A 78 4.32 15.38 7.81
N SER A 79 5.44 15.10 7.13
CA SER A 79 5.97 15.94 6.06
C SER A 79 5.77 15.29 4.70
N GLN A 80 5.71 16.12 3.65
CA GLN A 80 5.66 15.68 2.27
C GLN A 80 6.98 16.06 1.58
N THR A 81 7.56 15.10 0.87
CA THR A 81 8.75 15.30 0.06
C THR A 81 8.38 15.11 -1.40
N HIS A 82 8.67 16.12 -2.22
CA HIS A 82 8.38 16.13 -3.66
C HIS A 82 9.67 15.97 -4.45
N LEU A 83 9.71 15.03 -5.39
CA LEU A 83 10.82 14.86 -6.31
C LEU A 83 10.33 14.99 -7.75
N GLY A 84 10.74 16.07 -8.41
CA GLY A 84 10.55 16.27 -9.84
C GLY A 84 11.59 15.49 -10.66
N THR A 85 11.19 15.00 -11.82
CA THR A 85 12.07 14.25 -12.73
C THR A 85 12.56 15.10 -13.90
N PRO A 86 13.65 14.70 -14.58
CA PRO A 86 13.96 15.20 -15.91
C PRO A 86 12.80 14.98 -16.88
N ARG A 87 12.75 15.78 -17.96
CA ARG A 87 11.76 15.61 -19.04
C ARG A 87 11.94 14.25 -19.71
N GLN A 88 10.85 13.53 -19.89
CA GLN A 88 10.81 12.23 -20.56
C GLN A 88 10.18 12.39 -21.93
N ASN A 89 10.87 11.96 -22.98
CA ASN A 89 10.39 12.09 -24.35
C ASN A 89 9.68 10.80 -24.75
N ALA A 90 8.37 10.85 -24.93
CA ALA A 90 7.61 9.66 -25.32
C ALA A 90 6.59 10.00 -26.41
N SER A 91 6.33 9.01 -27.27
CA SER A 91 5.32 9.09 -28.32
C SER A 91 4.14 8.19 -28.01
N HIS A 92 2.96 8.57 -28.50
CA HIS A 92 1.73 7.80 -28.32
C HIS A 92 0.64 8.18 -29.33
N ARG A 93 -0.45 7.42 -29.31
CA ARG A 93 -1.67 7.67 -30.05
C ARG A 93 -2.87 7.32 -29.18
N LEU A 94 -3.69 8.32 -28.87
CA LEU A 94 -4.94 8.08 -28.16
C LEU A 94 -5.92 7.34 -29.07
N HIS A 95 -6.06 6.03 -28.89
CA HIS A 95 -6.94 5.16 -29.66
C HIS A 95 -7.49 4.04 -28.79
N SER A 96 -8.81 3.85 -28.78
CA SER A 96 -9.46 2.73 -28.10
C SER A 96 -9.93 1.68 -29.10
N ASN A 97 -9.53 0.43 -28.87
CA ASN A 97 -9.97 -0.73 -29.66
C ASN A 97 -11.46 -1.06 -29.46
N ALA A 98 -12.10 -0.51 -28.42
CA ALA A 98 -13.53 -0.68 -28.16
C ALA A 98 -14.41 0.30 -28.96
N LEU A 99 -13.80 1.27 -29.65
CA LEU A 99 -14.50 2.31 -30.41
C LEU A 99 -14.30 2.11 -31.92
N SER A 100 -15.31 2.47 -32.72
CA SER A 100 -15.14 2.55 -34.16
C SER A 100 -14.11 3.62 -34.57
N PRO A 101 -13.53 3.55 -35.79
CA PRO A 101 -12.62 4.58 -36.28
C PRO A 101 -13.23 5.99 -36.26
N HIS A 102 -14.52 6.12 -36.59
CA HIS A 102 -15.22 7.40 -36.56
C HIS A 102 -15.36 7.95 -35.13
N GLN A 103 -15.75 7.11 -34.16
CA GLN A 103 -15.84 7.51 -32.75
C GLN A 103 -14.49 7.91 -32.17
N ASN A 104 -13.43 7.15 -32.48
CA ASN A 104 -12.06 7.49 -32.09
C ASN A 104 -11.64 8.87 -32.60
N LEU A 105 -11.90 9.17 -33.88
CA LEU A 105 -11.58 10.48 -34.45
C LEU A 105 -12.42 11.60 -33.80
N GLN A 106 -13.71 11.35 -33.53
CA GLN A 106 -14.57 12.35 -32.88
C GLN A 106 -14.14 12.65 -31.44
N ILE A 107 -13.76 11.63 -30.66
CA ILE A 107 -13.40 11.79 -29.24
C ILE A 107 -11.98 12.34 -29.09
N PHE A 108 -11.01 11.75 -29.77
CA PHE A 108 -9.59 12.06 -29.55
C PHE A 108 -9.01 13.06 -30.56
N GLY A 109 -9.73 13.34 -31.65
CA GLY A 109 -9.35 14.36 -32.64
C GLY A 109 -7.92 14.19 -33.15
N LYS A 110 -7.13 15.26 -33.05
CA LYS A 110 -5.72 15.27 -33.51
C LYS A 110 -4.85 14.25 -32.77
N CYS A 111 -5.17 13.91 -31.53
CA CYS A 111 -4.43 12.93 -30.75
C CYS A 111 -4.62 11.48 -31.26
N ASN A 112 -5.61 11.25 -32.13
CA ASN A 112 -5.83 9.95 -32.80
C ASN A 112 -5.02 9.77 -34.10
N ASN A 113 -4.10 10.69 -34.44
CA ASN A 113 -3.27 10.60 -35.66
C ASN A 113 -2.73 9.18 -35.84
N PRO A 114 -2.95 8.49 -36.98
CA PRO A 114 -2.50 7.10 -37.19
C PRO A 114 -1.00 6.88 -36.95
N ASN A 115 -0.18 7.90 -37.20
CA ASN A 115 1.26 7.86 -36.98
C ASN A 115 1.70 8.35 -35.58
N GLY A 116 0.73 8.66 -34.70
CA GLY A 116 0.97 9.17 -33.35
C GLY A 116 1.42 10.62 -33.29
N HIS A 117 1.81 11.02 -32.10
CA HIS A 117 2.46 12.28 -31.75
C HIS A 117 3.30 12.03 -30.48
N GLY A 118 3.94 13.05 -29.92
CA GLY A 118 4.72 12.87 -28.70
C GLY A 118 4.80 14.12 -27.85
N HIS A 119 5.26 13.93 -26.63
CA HIS A 119 5.38 14.97 -25.62
C HIS A 119 6.66 14.80 -24.81
N ASN A 120 7.07 15.90 -24.19
CA ASN A 120 8.18 15.95 -23.24
C ASN A 120 7.58 16.00 -21.85
N TYR A 121 7.12 14.84 -21.37
CA TYR A 121 6.44 14.70 -20.09
C TYR A 121 7.34 15.15 -18.95
N VAL A 122 6.75 15.82 -17.97
CA VAL A 122 7.38 16.08 -16.66
C VAL A 122 6.56 15.32 -15.63
N MET A 123 7.20 14.72 -14.65
CA MET A 123 6.48 14.14 -13.50
C MET A 123 7.10 14.58 -12.18
N GLU A 124 6.26 14.60 -11.16
CA GLU A 124 6.63 14.85 -9.77
C GLU A 124 5.99 13.75 -8.93
N VAL A 125 6.82 13.10 -8.12
CA VAL A 125 6.39 12.06 -7.19
C VAL A 125 6.49 12.64 -5.79
N THR A 126 5.40 12.51 -5.03
CA THR A 126 5.32 12.95 -3.65
C THR A 126 5.23 11.74 -2.74
N VAL A 127 6.10 11.69 -1.73
CA VAL A 127 5.99 10.76 -0.60
C VAL A 127 5.63 11.53 0.67
N SER A 128 4.86 10.90 1.54
CA SER A 128 4.41 11.47 2.80
C SER A 128 4.73 10.53 3.96
N GLY A 129 5.19 11.08 5.07
CA GLY A 129 5.53 10.31 6.27
C GLY A 129 6.17 11.19 7.33
N PRO A 130 6.30 10.70 8.58
CA PRO A 130 7.03 11.41 9.60
C PRO A 130 8.50 11.57 9.20
N PRO A 131 9.14 12.73 9.45
CA PRO A 131 10.59 12.83 9.38
C PRO A 131 11.23 11.82 10.32
N ASP A 132 12.26 11.13 9.85
CA ASP A 132 13.09 10.29 10.71
C ASP A 132 13.75 11.14 11.81
N PRO A 133 13.73 10.72 13.09
CA PRO A 133 14.16 11.55 14.22
C PRO A 133 15.67 11.83 14.24
N ILE A 134 16.48 11.08 13.49
CA ILE A 134 17.94 11.23 13.45
C ILE A 134 18.34 12.08 12.24
N THR A 135 17.81 11.77 11.07
CA THR A 135 18.19 12.37 9.79
C THR A 135 17.30 13.55 9.39
N GLY A 136 16.10 13.65 9.95
CA GLY A 136 15.11 14.67 9.59
C GLY A 136 14.47 14.49 8.22
N MET A 137 14.71 13.36 7.54
CA MET A 137 14.17 13.08 6.21
C MET A 137 12.91 12.21 6.30
N THR A 138 11.88 12.50 5.51
CA THR A 138 10.79 11.53 5.29
C THR A 138 11.31 10.30 4.55
N MET A 139 12.13 10.54 3.52
CA MET A 139 12.78 9.51 2.71
C MET A 139 14.08 10.08 2.15
N ASN A 140 15.10 9.25 1.97
CA ASN A 140 16.30 9.64 1.25
C ASN A 140 15.96 9.89 -0.23
N LEU A 141 16.29 11.09 -0.72
CA LEU A 141 16.00 11.49 -2.10
C LEU A 141 16.73 10.63 -3.15
N SER A 142 17.89 10.07 -2.81
CA SER A 142 18.63 9.18 -3.71
C SER A 142 17.85 7.89 -3.95
N ASP A 143 17.32 7.29 -2.88
CA ASP A 143 16.53 6.07 -2.96
C ASP A 143 15.24 6.30 -3.76
N LEU A 144 14.55 7.43 -3.52
CA LEU A 144 13.36 7.80 -4.28
C LEU A 144 13.69 8.02 -5.77
N LYS A 145 14.82 8.66 -6.07
CA LYS A 145 15.29 8.87 -7.44
C LYS A 145 15.56 7.54 -8.14
N ASP A 146 16.22 6.60 -7.47
CA ASP A 146 16.58 5.30 -8.04
C ASP A 146 15.33 4.47 -8.32
N LEU A 147 14.35 4.46 -7.40
CA LEU A 147 13.05 3.81 -7.62
C LEU A 147 12.32 4.40 -8.84
N ILE A 148 12.23 5.72 -8.95
CA ILE A 148 11.58 6.39 -10.09
C ILE A 148 12.34 6.07 -11.39
N SER A 149 13.67 6.11 -11.35
CA SER A 149 14.49 5.83 -12.53
C SER A 149 14.24 4.43 -13.06
N HIS A 150 14.32 3.43 -12.19
CA HIS A 150 14.22 2.02 -12.58
C HIS A 150 12.81 1.59 -12.97
N HIS A 151 11.80 2.00 -12.18
CA HIS A 151 10.43 1.52 -12.38
C HIS A 151 9.61 2.36 -13.36
N VAL A 152 10.07 3.57 -13.69
CA VAL A 152 9.31 4.51 -14.52
C VAL A 152 10.13 5.06 -15.68
N LEU A 153 11.26 5.71 -15.41
CA LEU A 153 11.99 6.44 -16.47
C LEU A 153 12.57 5.49 -17.52
N GLU A 154 13.22 4.40 -17.10
CA GLU A 154 13.77 3.39 -18.01
C GLU A 154 12.70 2.72 -18.89
N VAL A 155 11.46 2.71 -18.42
CA VAL A 155 10.31 2.12 -19.12
C VAL A 155 9.67 3.11 -20.09
N LEU A 156 9.71 4.42 -19.82
CA LEU A 156 8.98 5.44 -20.59
C LEU A 156 9.87 6.28 -21.52
N ASP A 157 11.13 6.50 -21.19
CA ASP A 157 11.96 7.44 -21.93
C ASP A 157 12.33 6.94 -23.32
N HIS A 158 12.19 7.82 -24.32
CA HIS A 158 12.43 7.54 -25.73
C HIS A 158 11.63 6.32 -26.25
N LYS A 159 10.45 6.07 -25.70
CA LYS A 159 9.55 4.98 -26.09
C LYS A 159 8.31 5.45 -26.83
N ASN A 160 7.69 4.53 -27.56
CA ASN A 160 6.29 4.61 -27.92
C ASN A 160 5.44 3.92 -26.83
N ILE A 161 4.61 4.68 -26.12
CA ILE A 161 3.86 4.21 -24.95
C ILE A 161 2.94 3.03 -25.32
N ASP A 162 2.22 3.11 -26.44
CA ASP A 162 1.26 2.08 -26.84
C ASP A 162 1.92 0.78 -27.30
N LYS A 163 3.16 0.84 -27.79
CA LYS A 163 3.85 -0.29 -28.44
C LYS A 163 4.94 -0.91 -27.58
N ASP A 164 5.70 -0.08 -26.88
CA ASP A 164 6.93 -0.50 -26.18
C ASP A 164 6.69 -0.72 -24.68
N VAL A 165 5.58 -0.22 -24.13
CA VAL A 165 5.24 -0.39 -22.71
C VAL A 165 4.17 -1.49 -22.58
N PRO A 166 4.51 -2.67 -22.04
CA PRO A 166 3.58 -3.81 -21.94
C PRO A 166 2.27 -3.49 -21.23
N TYR A 167 2.30 -2.57 -20.27
CA TYR A 167 1.10 -2.13 -19.56
C TYR A 167 -0.01 -1.70 -20.51
N PHE A 168 0.27 -0.83 -21.48
CA PHE A 168 -0.75 -0.28 -22.38
C PHE A 168 -1.18 -1.30 -23.45
N SER A 169 -0.23 -2.05 -23.99
CA SER A 169 -0.52 -3.07 -25.01
C SER A 169 -1.29 -4.27 -24.47
N LEU A 170 -1.00 -4.73 -23.24
CA LEU A 170 -1.62 -5.92 -22.65
C LEU A 170 -2.95 -5.63 -21.93
N THR A 171 -3.12 -4.45 -21.33
CA THR A 171 -4.35 -4.10 -20.62
C THR A 171 -5.41 -3.47 -21.52
N ASN A 172 -5.07 -3.17 -22.78
CA ASN A 172 -5.95 -2.48 -23.72
C ASN A 172 -6.43 -1.10 -23.22
N LYS A 173 -5.70 -0.48 -22.28
CA LYS A 173 -5.92 0.88 -21.81
C LYS A 173 -5.37 1.89 -22.82
N THR A 174 -6.10 2.98 -23.03
CA THR A 174 -5.63 4.11 -23.84
C THR A 174 -4.52 4.88 -23.11
N SER A 175 -3.48 5.34 -23.81
CA SER A 175 -2.35 6.09 -23.27
C SER A 175 -2.66 7.54 -22.85
N THR A 176 -3.84 7.81 -22.28
CA THR A 176 -4.15 9.15 -21.78
C THR A 176 -3.27 9.50 -20.58
N SER A 177 -3.09 10.80 -20.31
CA SER A 177 -2.31 11.29 -19.17
C SER A 177 -2.84 10.77 -17.83
N GLU A 178 -4.15 10.51 -17.71
CA GLU A 178 -4.77 9.86 -16.55
C GLU A 178 -4.29 8.42 -16.37
N ASN A 179 -4.36 7.60 -17.43
CA ASN A 179 -3.89 6.21 -17.36
C ASN A 179 -2.37 6.12 -17.20
N MET A 180 -1.62 7.09 -17.71
CA MET A 180 -0.19 7.21 -17.44
C MET A 180 0.10 7.52 -15.97
N ALA A 181 -0.63 8.44 -15.34
CA ALA A 181 -0.46 8.72 -13.91
C ALA A 181 -0.80 7.48 -13.04
N ILE A 182 -1.83 6.72 -13.43
CA ILE A 182 -2.17 5.43 -12.79
C ILE A 182 -1.05 4.40 -12.98
N PHE A 183 -0.53 4.24 -14.20
CA PHE A 183 0.59 3.34 -14.48
C PHE A 183 1.83 3.68 -13.63
N ILE A 184 2.19 4.97 -13.54
CA ILE A 184 3.32 5.43 -12.73
C ILE A 184 3.09 5.10 -11.26
N TRP A 185 1.88 5.36 -10.75
CA TRP A 185 1.51 5.01 -9.39
C TRP A 185 1.60 3.51 -9.13
N GLU A 186 0.99 2.68 -9.97
CA GLU A 186 1.01 1.21 -9.84
C GLU A 186 2.43 0.66 -9.92
N SER A 187 3.32 1.31 -10.68
CA SER A 187 4.74 0.92 -10.80
C SER A 187 5.56 1.26 -9.54
N LEU A 188 5.18 2.29 -8.79
CA LEU A 188 5.91 2.75 -7.60
C LEU A 188 5.30 2.25 -6.29
N PHE A 189 3.98 2.05 -6.26
CA PHE A 189 3.23 1.71 -5.05
C PHE A 189 3.77 0.49 -4.30
N PRO A 190 4.11 -0.64 -4.95
CA PRO A 190 4.67 -1.81 -4.25
C PRO A 190 6.00 -1.52 -3.53
N HIS A 191 6.76 -0.52 -3.98
CA HIS A 191 8.08 -0.18 -3.44
C HIS A 191 8.04 0.92 -2.39
N LEU A 192 6.93 1.65 -2.31
CA LEU A 192 6.76 2.83 -1.44
C LEU A 192 5.62 2.66 -0.44
N ASN A 193 5.03 1.47 -0.29
CA ASN A 193 3.92 1.25 0.64
C ASN A 193 4.33 0.43 1.89
N GLU A 194 5.58 -0.02 1.94
CA GLU A 194 6.16 -0.76 3.06
C GLU A 194 7.19 0.14 3.77
N GLY A 195 6.74 0.91 4.76
CA GLY A 195 7.62 1.81 5.52
C GLY A 195 6.92 3.01 6.16
N PHE A 196 7.74 3.93 6.68
CA PHE A 196 7.27 5.19 7.27
C PHE A 196 6.90 6.23 6.20
N ALA A 197 7.63 6.26 5.07
CA ALA A 197 7.27 7.04 3.89
C ALA A 197 6.30 6.25 3.02
N ARG A 198 5.25 6.92 2.55
CA ARG A 198 4.23 6.35 1.68
C ARG A 198 4.07 7.17 0.42
N LEU A 199 3.86 6.51 -0.72
CA LEU A 199 3.45 7.20 -1.94
C LEU A 199 2.15 7.98 -1.68
N TYR A 200 2.16 9.28 -1.99
CA TYR A 200 1.07 10.19 -1.69
C TYR A 200 0.45 10.79 -2.95
N GLU A 201 1.28 11.20 -3.92
CA GLU A 201 0.80 11.84 -5.14
C GLU A 201 1.75 11.57 -6.30
N VAL A 202 1.18 11.28 -7.47
CA VAL A 202 1.84 11.39 -8.76
C VAL A 202 1.21 12.56 -9.51
N LYS A 203 2.03 13.53 -9.90
CA LYS A 203 1.64 14.67 -10.73
C LYS A 203 2.37 14.57 -12.06
N LEU A 204 1.62 14.60 -13.16
CA LEU A 204 2.12 14.39 -14.51
C LEU A 204 1.69 15.56 -15.40
N TRP A 205 2.67 16.18 -16.06
CA TRP A 205 2.46 17.21 -17.06
C TRP A 205 2.71 16.61 -18.43
N GLU A 206 1.67 16.50 -19.24
CA GLU A 206 1.78 16.20 -20.68
C GLU A 206 2.29 17.43 -21.43
N THR A 207 1.75 18.59 -21.06
CA THR A 207 2.23 19.91 -21.48
C THR A 207 2.16 20.87 -20.30
N GLU A 208 2.64 22.10 -20.45
CA GLU A 208 2.54 23.13 -19.40
C GLU A 208 1.09 23.46 -18.99
N LYS A 209 0.11 23.13 -19.84
CA LYS A 209 -1.31 23.44 -19.61
C LYS A 209 -2.15 22.21 -19.26
N ASN A 210 -1.62 21.01 -19.48
CA ASN A 210 -2.34 19.76 -19.28
C ASN A 210 -1.65 18.97 -18.18
N ILE A 211 -2.29 18.91 -17.01
CA ILE A 211 -1.74 18.35 -15.80
C ILE A 211 -2.74 17.35 -15.23
N VAL A 212 -2.25 16.18 -14.85
CA VAL A 212 -3.00 15.16 -14.14
C VAL A 212 -2.37 14.95 -12.77
N VAL A 213 -3.20 14.80 -11.76
CA VAL A 213 -2.80 14.43 -10.39
C VAL A 213 -3.54 13.15 -10.02
N TYR A 214 -2.81 12.17 -9.48
CA TYR A 214 -3.36 10.90 -9.02
C TYR A 214 -2.83 10.54 -7.63
N ARG A 215 -3.71 10.01 -6.75
CA ARG A 215 -3.43 9.78 -5.32
C ARG A 215 -3.88 8.39 -4.81
N GLY A 216 -4.03 7.42 -5.70
CA GLY A 216 -4.54 6.07 -5.38
C GLY A 216 -6.06 5.98 -5.46
#